data_AF-L8JAM2-F1
#
_entry.id   AF-L8JAM2-F1
#
_cell.length_a   1.000
_cell.length_b   1.000
_cell.length_c   1.000
_cell.angle_alpha   90.00
_cell.angle_beta   90.00
_cell.angle_gamma   90.00
#
_symmetry.space_group_name_H-M   'P 1'
#
loop_
_entity.id
_entity.type
_entity.pdbx_description
1 polymer ?
#
loop_
_entity_poly.entity_id
_entity_poly.type
_entity_poly.pdbx_seq_one_letter_code
_entity_poly.pdbx_strand_id
1 'polypeptide(L)' 'MEDKVLIADTKDILDAFVDNGLHKEFAIYCQFPHTGKALEDIQLRDAHSIEFNDGFRIQNN' A
#
# COMPACT_ATOMS: atom_id res chain seq x y z
N MET A 1 5.42 -8.92 -18.38
CA MET A 1 6.21 -8.70 -17.16
C MET A 1 5.32 -9.14 -16.02
N GLU A 2 5.76 -10.01 -15.13
CA GLU A 2 4.97 -10.35 -13.95
C GLU A 2 4.84 -9.09 -13.11
N ASP A 3 3.62 -8.55 -13.01
CA ASP A 3 3.28 -7.49 -12.07
C ASP A 3 3.55 -8.02 -10.66
N LYS A 4 4.73 -7.70 -10.13
CA LYS A 4 5.14 -8.12 -8.79
C LYS A 4 4.33 -7.32 -7.78
N VAL A 5 3.42 -8.00 -7.10
CA VAL A 5 2.67 -7.45 -5.98
C VAL A 5 3.43 -7.72 -4.69
N LEU A 6 3.71 -6.68 -3.93
CA LEU A 6 4.25 -6.79 -2.58
C LEU A 6 3.13 -7.09 -1.60
N ILE A 7 3.32 -8.08 -0.73
CA ILE A 7 2.33 -8.44 0.28
C ILE A 7 2.75 -7.86 1.62
N ALA A 8 1.93 -6.99 2.19
CA ALA A 8 2.09 -6.47 3.54
C ALA A 8 1.15 -7.23 4.49
N ASP A 9 1.68 -8.12 5.33
CA ASP A 9 0.86 -8.88 6.28
C ASP A 9 0.47 -8.02 7.50
N THR A 10 1.31 -7.05 7.84
CA THR A 10 1.19 -6.15 8.98
C THR A 10 1.40 -4.69 8.57
N LYS A 11 0.93 -3.78 9.42
CA LYS A 11 1.12 -2.34 9.22
C LYS A 11 2.61 -1.97 9.16
N ASP A 12 3.45 -2.54 10.01
CA ASP A 12 4.90 -2.27 10.02
C ASP A 12 5.58 -2.60 8.68
N ILE A 13 5.12 -3.64 7.99
CA ILE A 13 5.61 -4.01 6.65
C ILE A 13 5.15 -3.00 5.61
N LEU A 14 3.89 -2.54 5.68
CA LEU A 14 3.40 -1.47 4.81
C LEU A 14 4.21 -0.19 5.03
N ASP A 15 4.41 0.23 6.29
CA ASP A 15 5.21 1.42 6.62
C ASP A 15 6.64 1.28 6.06
N ALA A 16 7.28 0.11 6.21
CA ALA A 16 8.59 -0.14 5.62
C ALA A 16 8.59 -0.03 4.08
N PHE A 17 7.57 -0.54 3.39
CA PHE A 17 7.44 -0.36 1.94
C PHE A 17 7.24 1.11 1.54
N VAL A 18 6.51 1.86 2.36
CA VAL A 18 6.29 3.29 2.15
C VAL A 18 7.58 4.08 2.34
N ASP A 19 8.29 3.87 3.45
CA ASP A 19 9.59 4.50 3.77
C ASP A 19 10.66 4.20 2.71
N ASN A 20 10.66 2.98 2.15
CA ASN A 20 11.60 2.61 1.08
C ASN A 20 11.15 3.08 -0.32
N GLY A 21 10.00 3.74 -0.45
CA GLY A 21 9.49 4.23 -1.73
C GLY A 21 8.89 3.15 -2.64
N LEU A 22 8.79 1.90 -2.19
CA LEU A 22 8.33 0.77 -3.00
C LEU A 22 6.88 0.91 -3.45
N HIS A 23 6.06 1.62 -2.67
CA HIS A 23 4.68 1.98 -3.01
C HIS A 23 4.53 2.73 -4.34
N LYS A 24 5.60 3.37 -4.84
CA LYS A 24 5.59 4.12 -6.10
C LYS A 24 5.85 3.24 -7.33
N GLU A 25 6.53 2.13 -7.14
CA GLU A 25 6.99 1.24 -8.22
C GLU A 25 6.22 -0.07 -8.29
N PHE A 26 5.71 -0.54 -7.14
CA PHE A 26 5.04 -1.82 -7.00
C PHE A 26 3.62 -1.65 -6.47
N ALA A 27 2.73 -2.53 -6.92
CA ALA A 27 1.44 -2.70 -6.28
C ALA A 27 1.63 -3.38 -4.91
N ILE A 28 0.95 -2.90 -3.88
CA ILE A 28 0.98 -3.47 -2.53
C ILE A 28 -0.40 -4.02 -2.20
N TYR A 29 -0.45 -5.24 -1.68
CA TYR A 29 -1.66 -5.83 -1.10
C TYR A 29 -1.48 -6.01 0.41
N CYS A 30 -2.35 -5.38 1.19
CA CYS A 30 -2.35 -5.42 2.64
C CYS A 30 -3.32 -6.52 3.11
N GLN A 31 -2.83 -7.49 3.88
CA GLN A 31 -3.66 -8.58 4.42
C GLN A 31 -4.46 -8.17 5.67
N PHE A 32 -4.44 -6.88 6.01
CA PHE A 32 -5.18 -6.26 7.10
C PHE A 32 -6.14 -5.19 6.55
N PRO A 33 -7.23 -4.89 7.27
CA PRO A 33 -8.20 -3.90 6.81
C PRO A 33 -7.61 -2.49 6.84
N HIS A 34 -8.09 -1.61 5.97
CA HIS A 34 -7.70 -0.21 6.04
C HIS A 34 -8.02 0.35 7.44
N THR A 35 -7.04 1.04 8.03
CA THR A 35 -7.25 1.78 9.28
C THR A 35 -7.29 3.26 8.94
N GLY A 36 -8.28 4.00 9.45
CA GLY A 36 -8.50 5.40 9.07
C GLY A 36 -7.27 6.31 9.20
N LYS A 37 -6.36 6.01 10.14
CA LYS A 37 -5.08 6.72 10.30
C LYS A 37 -4.09 6.51 9.14
N ALA A 38 -4.13 5.37 8.45
CA ALA A 38 -3.23 5.10 7.33
C ALA A 38 -3.55 6.03 6.15
N LEU A 39 -4.83 6.38 5.94
CA LEU A 39 -5.29 7.20 4.81
C LEU A 39 -4.93 8.67 4.90
N GLU A 40 -4.57 9.15 6.09
CA GLU A 40 -4.15 10.54 6.30
C GLU A 40 -2.68 10.77 5.91
N ASP A 41 -1.91 9.71 5.68
CA ASP A 41 -0.51 9.83 5.30
C ASP A 41 -0.38 10.33 3.86
N ILE A 42 0.15 11.54 3.71
CA ILE A 42 0.44 12.19 2.41
C ILE A 42 1.27 11.26 1.52
N GLN A 43 2.09 10.39 2.11
CA GLN A 43 2.93 9.42 1.40
C GLN A 43 2.14 8.37 0.62
N LEU A 44 0.93 7.99 1.06
CA LEU A 44 0.09 7.04 0.32
C LEU A 44 -0.57 7.66 -0.92
N ARG A 45 -0.62 9.00 -1.01
CA ARG A 45 -1.18 9.68 -2.19
C ARG A 45 -0.32 9.51 -3.43
N ASP A 46 0.98 9.28 -3.27
CA ASP A 46 1.90 8.99 -4.38
C ASP A 46 2.02 7.49 -4.68
N ALA A 47 1.18 6.65 -4.06
CA ALA A 47 1.23 5.22 -4.28
C ALA A 47 0.66 4.81 -5.65
N HIS A 48 1.38 3.92 -6.33
CA HIS A 48 0.99 3.32 -7.59
C HIS A 48 -0.32 2.54 -7.43
N SER A 49 -0.37 1.59 -6.50
CA SER A 49 -1.59 0.87 -6.14
C SER A 49 -1.42 0.19 -4.79
N ILE A 50 -2.32 0.46 -3.85
CA ILE A 50 -2.39 -0.20 -2.54
C ILE A 50 -3.81 -0.72 -2.34
N GLU A 51 -3.96 -2.01 -2.18
CA GLU A 51 -5.25 -2.66 -1.89
C GLU A 51 -5.21 -3.26 -0.49
N PHE A 52 -6.31 -3.15 0.25
CA PHE A 52 -6.49 -3.71 1.58
C PHE A 52 -7.46 -4.89 1.53
N ASN A 53 -7.37 -5.79 2.50
CA ASN A 53 -8.14 -7.03 2.50
C ASN A 53 -9.67 -6.83 2.57
N ASP A 54 -10.12 -5.63 2.95
CA ASP A 54 -11.53 -5.25 3.03
C ASP A 54 -12.06 -4.68 1.70
N GLY A 55 -11.21 -4.65 0.67
CA GLY A 55 -11.54 -4.15 -0.67
C GLY A 55 -11.30 -2.66 -0.85
N PHE A 56 -10.83 -1.96 0.19
CA PHE A 56 -10.40 -0.57 0.06
C PHE A 56 -9.15 -0.49 -0.81
N ARG A 57 -9.09 0.46 -1.74
CA ARG A 57 -7.96 0.63 -2.65
C ARG A 57 -7.58 2.10 -2.82
N ILE A 58 -6.27 2.34 -2.77
CA ILE A 58 -5.62 3.61 -3.11
C ILE A 58 -4.91 3.40 -4.43
N GLN A 59 -5.17 4.26 -5.41
CA GLN A 59 -4.48 4.23 -6.69
C GLN A 59 -4.40 5.67 -7.21
N ASN A 60 -3.19 6.13 -7.53
CA ASN A 60 -3.03 7.38 -8.26
C ASN A 60 -3.27 7.12 -9.76
N ASN A 61 -4.02 8.01 -10.39
CA ASN A 61 -4.50 7.89 -11.76
C ASN A 61 -3.64 8.68 -12.74
#